data_AF-A0A4Y7U328-F1
#
_entry.id   AF-A0A4Y7U328-F1
#
_cell.length_a   1.000
_cell.length_b   1.000
_cell.length_c   1.000
_cell.angle_alpha   90.00
_cell.angle_beta   90.00
_cell.angle_gamma   90.00
#
_symmetry.space_group_name_H-M   'P 1'
#
loop_
_entity.id
_entity.type
_entity.pdbx_description
1 polymer ?
#
loop_
_entity_poly.entity_id
_entity_poly.type
_entity_poly.pdbx_seq_one_letter_code
_entity_poly.pdbx_strand_id
1 'polypeptide(L)'
;MTFLNTREFARELDSQDTLNHYQDQFIFPKVNDKRVIYFTGNSLGLQPKRTKAYIDEVMNDWAELAVEGHFYAQKPWWDYQERFAEP
;
A
#
# COMPACT_ATOMS: atom_id res chain seq x y z
N MET A 1 23.52 -16.43 16.25
CA MET A 1 22.15 -16.95 16.06
C MET A 1 22.25 -18.13 15.09
N THR A 2 21.70 -19.29 15.41
CA THR A 2 21.72 -20.47 14.53
C THR A 2 20.41 -20.53 13.77
N PHE A 3 20.46 -20.49 12.44
CA PHE A 3 19.28 -20.63 11.59
C PHE A 3 19.05 -22.09 11.21
N LEU A 4 17.81 -22.56 11.30
CA LEU A 4 17.43 -23.93 10.93
C LEU A 4 16.57 -23.91 9.65
N ASN A 5 16.91 -24.75 8.68
CA ASN A 5 16.11 -24.92 7.45
C ASN A 5 14.91 -25.85 7.71
N THR A 6 14.00 -25.41 8.58
CA THR A 6 12.78 -26.15 8.96
C THR A 6 11.58 -25.21 8.96
N ARG A 7 10.38 -25.75 8.72
CA ARG A 7 9.14 -24.97 8.69
C ARG A 7 8.79 -24.41 10.07
N GLU A 8 9.08 -25.18 11.12
CA GLU A 8 8.81 -24.87 12.51
C GLU A 8 9.62 -23.64 12.93
N PHE A 9 10.89 -23.59 12.54
CA PHE A 9 11.76 -22.45 12.80
C PHE A 9 11.29 -21.18 12.07
N ALA A 10 10.82 -21.29 10.82
CA ALA A 10 10.24 -20.14 10.11
C ALA A 10 8.97 -19.60 10.80
N ARG A 11 8.09 -20.50 11.26
CA ARG A 11 6.87 -20.12 12.00
C ARG A 11 7.18 -19.44 13.34
N GLU A 12 8.21 -19.89 14.03
CA GLU A 12 8.67 -19.25 15.27
C GLU A 12 9.08 -17.80 15.01
N LEU A 13 9.87 -17.57 13.95
CA LEU A 13 10.27 -16.22 13.55
C LEU A 13 9.07 -15.35 13.15
N ASP A 14 8.11 -15.88 12.40
CA ASP A 14 6.87 -15.16 12.05
C ASP A 14 6.08 -14.74 13.30
N SER A 15 6.10 -15.55 14.36
CA SER A 15 5.39 -15.26 15.62
C SER A 15 6.05 -14.16 16.45
N GLN A 16 7.36 -13.96 16.27
CA GLN A 16 8.15 -12.94 16.95
C GLN A 16 8.21 -11.63 16.16
N ASP A 17 7.76 -11.61 14.90
CA ASP A 17 7.75 -10.42 14.06
C ASP A 17 6.69 -9.41 14.52
N THR A 18 7.15 -8.34 15.18
CA THR A 18 6.28 -7.24 15.65
C THR A 18 5.62 -6.47 14.50
N LEU A 19 6.10 -6.62 13.26
CA LEU A 19 5.58 -5.96 12.07
C LEU A 19 4.58 -6.81 11.27
N ASN A 20 4.29 -8.05 11.69
CA ASN A 20 3.49 -8.99 10.91
C ASN A 20 2.10 -8.43 10.51
N HIS A 21 1.51 -7.59 11.37
CA HIS A 21 0.22 -6.95 11.17
C HIS A 21 0.19 -5.98 9.98
N TYR A 22 1.33 -5.43 9.55
CA TYR A 22 1.40 -4.61 8.34
C TYR A 22 1.09 -5.40 7.07
N GLN A 23 1.28 -6.72 7.10
CA GLN A 23 0.96 -7.57 5.98
C GLN A 23 -0.53 -7.48 5.60
N ASP A 24 -1.40 -7.27 6.60
CA ASP A 24 -2.83 -7.07 6.40
C ASP A 24 -3.19 -5.71 5.79
N GLN A 25 -2.24 -4.79 5.65
CA GLN A 25 -2.47 -3.49 5.00
C GLN A 25 -2.34 -3.56 3.47
N PHE A 26 -1.95 -4.71 2.90
CA PHE A 26 -1.72 -4.87 1.47
C PHE A 26 -2.70 -5.86 0.82
N ILE A 27 -2.95 -5.65 -0.48
CA ILE A 27 -3.74 -6.56 -1.30
C ILE A 27 -2.79 -7.56 -1.96
N PHE A 28 -2.93 -8.84 -1.60
CA PHE A 28 -2.15 -9.91 -2.20
C PHE A 28 -2.90 -10.53 -3.38
N PRO A 29 -2.24 -10.75 -4.53
CA PRO A 29 -2.84 -11.47 -5.63
C PRO A 29 -3.10 -12.94 -5.24
N LYS A 30 -4.09 -13.53 -5.92
CA LYS A 30 -4.46 -14.93 -5.76
C LYS A 30 -4.29 -15.68 -7.08
N VAL A 31 -3.79 -16.90 -7.00
CA VAL A 31 -3.74 -17.86 -8.11
C VAL A 31 -4.41 -19.14 -7.61
N ASN A 32 -5.45 -19.59 -8.30
CA ASN A 32 -6.28 -20.73 -7.87
C ASN A 32 -6.78 -20.56 -6.41
N ASP A 33 -7.30 -19.36 -6.11
CA ASP A 33 -7.77 -18.92 -4.77
C ASP A 33 -6.72 -18.92 -3.65
N LYS A 34 -5.46 -19.27 -3.95
CA LYS A 34 -4.36 -19.23 -3.00
C LYS A 34 -3.57 -17.94 -3.13
N ARG A 35 -3.24 -17.36 -2.00
CA ARG A 35 -2.35 -16.20 -1.91
C ARG A 35 -0.99 -16.51 -2.53
N VAL A 36 -0.50 -15.62 -3.38
CA VAL A 36 0.81 -15.74 -4.02
C VAL A 36 1.94 -15.40 -3.03
N ILE A 37 3.07 -16.12 -3.15
CA ILE A 37 4.34 -15.73 -2.55
C ILE A 37 4.98 -14.69 -3.48
N TYR A 38 4.96 -13.41 -3.07
CA TYR A 38 5.33 -12.29 -3.93
C TYR A 38 6.70 -11.72 -3.55
N PHE A 39 7.74 -12.09 -4.30
CA PHE A 39 9.13 -11.68 -4.07
C PHE A 39 9.65 -10.62 -5.05
N THR A 40 8.76 -9.90 -5.73
CA THR A 40 9.10 -8.87 -6.73
C THR A 40 8.69 -7.45 -6.29
N GLY A 41 8.52 -7.23 -4.98
CA GLY A 41 8.13 -5.93 -4.39
C GLY A 41 9.15 -4.81 -4.62
N ASN A 42 10.40 -5.17 -4.94
CA ASN A 42 11.47 -4.24 -5.32
C ASN A 42 11.26 -3.60 -6.69
N SER A 43 10.45 -4.22 -7.57
CA SER A 43 10.13 -3.66 -8.89
C SER A 43 8.76 -2.98 -8.87
N LEU A 44 7.74 -3.69 -8.38
CA LEU A 44 6.41 -3.14 -8.17
C LEU A 44 5.87 -3.60 -6.83
N GLY A 45 5.68 -2.64 -5.92
CA GLY A 45 5.11 -2.90 -4.60
C GLY A 45 3.66 -3.37 -4.68
N LEU A 46 3.23 -4.17 -3.70
CA LEU A 46 1.81 -4.51 -3.55
C LEU A 46 0.99 -3.26 -3.27
N GLN A 47 -0.25 -3.24 -3.77
CA GLN A 47 -1.16 -2.13 -3.52
C GLN A 47 -1.55 -2.09 -2.03
N PRO A 48 -1.31 -0.97 -1.31
CA PRO A 48 -1.91 -0.74 0.00
C PRO A 48 -3.44 -0.67 -0.11
N LYS A 49 -4.17 -1.29 0.82
CA LYS A 49 -5.64 -1.28 0.85
C LYS A 49 -6.22 0.14 0.86
N ARG A 50 -5.54 1.08 1.52
CA ARG A 50 -5.94 2.49 1.60
C ARG A 50 -5.87 3.23 0.27
N THR A 51 -5.07 2.76 -0.70
CA THR A 51 -4.83 3.47 -1.97
C THR A 51 -6.13 3.80 -2.70
N LYS A 52 -7.09 2.87 -2.73
CA LYS A 52 -8.38 3.10 -3.41
C LYS A 52 -9.11 4.31 -2.83
N ALA A 53 -9.18 4.44 -1.51
CA ALA A 53 -9.88 5.54 -0.86
C ALA A 53 -9.29 6.91 -1.23
N TYR A 54 -7.95 7.03 -1.28
CA TYR A 54 -7.29 8.29 -1.67
C TYR A 54 -7.50 8.62 -3.15
N ILE A 55 -7.51 7.61 -4.03
CA ILE A 55 -7.83 7.85 -5.45
C ILE A 55 -9.28 8.26 -5.61
N ASP A 56 -10.21 7.58 -4.93
CA ASP A 56 -11.63 7.91 -4.99
C ASP A 56 -11.89 9.35 -4.47
N GLU A 57 -11.17 9.82 -3.44
CA GLU A 57 -11.22 11.21 -2.96
C GLU A 57 -10.91 12.21 -4.10
N VAL A 58 -9.78 12.03 -4.80
CA VAL A 58 -9.37 12.92 -5.90
C VAL A 58 -10.35 12.84 -7.08
N MET A 59 -10.85 11.65 -7.41
CA MET A 59 -11.80 11.47 -8.51
C MET A 59 -13.15 12.11 -8.21
N ASN A 60 -13.61 12.06 -6.96
CA ASN A 60 -14.84 12.72 -6.52
C ASN A 60 -14.69 14.25 -6.56
N ASP A 61 -13.59 14.78 -6.02
CA ASP A 61 -13.31 16.22 -6.08
C ASP A 61 -13.31 16.73 -7.53
N TRP A 62 -12.71 15.97 -8.46
CA TRP A 62 -12.73 16.33 -9.88
C TRP A 62 -14.14 16.30 -10.47
N ALA A 63 -14.93 15.27 -10.17
CA ALA A 63 -16.29 15.13 -10.68
C ALA A 63 -17.22 16.24 -10.17
N GLU A 64 -17.05 16.67 -8.93
CA GLU A 64 -17.92 17.65 -8.28
C GLU A 64 -17.49 19.11 -8.53
N LEU A 65 -16.18 19.38 -8.57
CA LEU A 65 -15.66 20.75 -8.58
C LEU A 65 -14.99 21.13 -9.91
N ALA A 66 -14.60 20.16 -10.75
CA ALA A 66 -13.81 20.43 -11.94
C ALA A 66 -12.59 21.34 -11.65
N VAL A 67 -12.47 22.49 -12.32
CA VAL A 67 -11.38 23.46 -12.11
C VAL A 67 -11.43 24.12 -10.72
N GLU A 68 -12.61 24.21 -10.12
CA GLU A 68 -12.79 24.81 -8.79
C GLU A 68 -12.14 23.94 -7.69
N GLY A 69 -11.81 22.69 -7.99
CA GLY A 69 -11.04 21.81 -7.11
C GLY A 69 -9.65 22.34 -6.78
N HIS A 70 -9.10 23.27 -7.57
CA HIS A 70 -7.86 23.97 -7.23
C HIS A 70 -7.98 24.83 -5.97
N PHE A 71 -9.18 25.33 -5.67
CA PHE A 71 -9.41 26.30 -4.60
C PHE A 71 -10.22 25.71 -3.44
N TYR A 72 -11.13 24.76 -3.72
CA TYR A 72 -12.11 24.29 -2.74
C TYR A 72 -11.99 22.81 -2.34
N ALA A 73 -11.18 22.02 -3.05
CA ALA A 73 -10.90 20.65 -2.60
C ALA A 73 -10.14 20.67 -1.27
N GLN A 74 -10.38 19.68 -0.40
CA GLN A 74 -9.64 19.55 0.86
C GLN A 74 -8.15 19.25 0.63
N LYS A 75 -7.84 18.53 -0.46
CA LYS A 75 -6.48 18.22 -0.89
C LYS A 75 -6.35 18.51 -2.39
N PRO A 76 -6.17 19.78 -2.78
CA PRO A 76 -6.01 20.13 -4.18
C PRO A 76 -4.85 19.35 -4.81
N TRP A 77 -5.13 18.61 -5.88
CA TRP A 77 -4.16 17.75 -6.56
C TRP A 77 -3.06 18.54 -7.28
N TRP A 78 -3.32 19.81 -7.61
CA TRP A 78 -2.44 20.66 -8.41
C TRP A 78 -1.10 21.00 -7.74
N ASP A 79 -1.01 21.00 -6.41
CA ASP A 79 0.23 21.36 -5.70
C ASP A 79 1.01 20.12 -5.20
N TYR A 80 0.57 18.91 -5.57
CA TYR A 80 1.17 17.66 -5.04
C TYR A 80 2.67 17.61 -5.35
N GLN A 81 3.07 17.94 -6.58
CA GLN A 81 4.48 17.94 -6.97
C GLN A 81 5.33 18.88 -6.12
N GLU A 82 4.78 20.00 -5.65
CA GLU A 82 5.50 20.95 -4.81
C GLU A 82 5.59 20.43 -3.37
N ARG A 83 4.50 19.87 -2.84
CA ARG A 83 4.47 19.30 -1.47
C ARG A 83 5.37 18.08 -1.29
N PHE A 84 5.68 17.36 -2.36
CA PHE A 84 6.59 16.21 -2.35
C PHE A 84 7.96 16.51 -2.99
N ALA A 85 8.28 17.78 -3.25
CA ALA A 85 9.56 18.16 -3.86
C ALA A 85 10.74 18.08 -2.88
N GLU A 86 10.49 18.31 -1.59
CA GLU A 86 11.54 18.33 -0.57
C GLU A 86 11.91 16.91 -0.11
N PRO A 87 13.22 16.61 0.12
CA PRO A 87 13.72 15.29 0.51
C PRO A 87 13.28 14.78 1.89
#